data_AF-A0A7W6ZW38-F1
#
_entry.id   AF-A0A7W6ZW38-F1
#
_cell.length_a   1.000
_cell.length_b   1.000
_cell.length_c   1.000
_cell.angle_alpha   90.00
_cell.angle_beta   90.00
_cell.angle_gamma   90.00
#
_symmetry.space_group_name_H-M   'P 1'
#
loop_
_entity.id
_entity.type
_entity.pdbx_description
1 polymer ?
#
loop_
_entity_poly.entity_id
_entity_poly.type
_entity_poly.pdbx_seq_one_letter_code
_entity_poly.pdbx_strand_id
1 'polypeptide(L)'
;MTVRDRIQRYRESGGASDLVRVEVLVPAARRDDILSQAAEMRAEYRQKKERLREDVELALHHYGLRLLDNIDLDRLPDLAQKAKVIANALMERGDARAFAMGRRMLDEIGQ
;
A
#
# COMPACT_ATOMS: atom_id res chain seq x y z
N MET A 1 -7.46 -0.57 28.14
CA MET A 1 -7.96 -0.61 26.75
C MET A 1 -8.68 -1.94 26.55
N THR A 2 -9.98 -1.94 26.27
CA THR A 2 -10.76 -3.18 26.23
C THR A 2 -10.52 -3.93 24.91
N VAL A 3 -10.81 -5.23 24.87
CA VAL A 3 -10.72 -6.04 23.64
C VAL A 3 -11.56 -5.44 22.51
N ARG A 4 -12.72 -4.84 22.84
CA ARG A 4 -13.59 -4.14 21.89
C ARG A 4 -12.93 -2.89 21.30
N ASP A 5 -12.32 -2.04 22.12
CA ASP A 5 -11.61 -0.85 21.63
C ASP A 5 -10.45 -1.20 20.70
N ARG A 6 -9.76 -2.32 21.01
CA ARG A 6 -8.65 -2.82 20.18
C ARG A 6 -9.14 -3.34 18.83
N ILE A 7 -10.29 -4.00 18.80
CA ILE A 7 -10.94 -4.49 17.58
C ILE A 7 -11.46 -3.32 16.74
N GLN A 8 -12.10 -2.33 17.37
CA GLN A 8 -12.63 -1.15 16.70
C GLN A 8 -11.51 -0.34 16.05
N ARG A 9 -10.43 -0.06 16.80
CA ARG A 9 -9.25 0.61 16.25
C ARG A 9 -8.62 -0.18 15.09
N TYR A 10 -8.61 -1.51 15.15
CA TYR A 10 -8.08 -2.36 14.07
C TYR A 10 -8.96 -2.33 12.80
N ARG A 11 -10.28 -2.14 12.95
CA ARG A 11 -11.22 -1.96 11.83
C ARG A 11 -11.18 -0.54 11.23
N GLU A 12 -11.04 0.49 12.06
CA GLU A 12 -11.13 1.88 11.60
C GLU A 12 -9.78 2.43 11.11
N SER A 13 -8.67 1.96 11.68
CA SER A 13 -7.34 2.55 11.47
C SER A 13 -6.21 1.53 11.31
N GLY A 14 -6.51 0.24 11.48
CA GLY A 14 -5.54 -0.84 11.36
C GLY A 14 -5.40 -1.37 9.94
N GLY A 15 -4.46 -2.30 9.73
CA GLY A 15 -4.23 -2.94 8.43
C GLY A 15 -5.38 -3.81 7.90
N ALA A 16 -6.58 -3.74 8.49
CA ALA A 16 -7.75 -4.51 8.13
C ALA A 16 -9.01 -3.67 7.83
N SER A 17 -8.89 -2.33 7.70
CA SER A 17 -10.04 -1.48 7.32
C SER A 17 -10.70 -1.91 6.01
N ASP A 18 -9.89 -2.46 5.10
CA ASP A 18 -10.31 -2.87 3.76
C ASP A 18 -10.27 -4.41 3.59
N LEU A 19 -10.10 -5.18 4.67
CA LEU A 19 -9.97 -6.64 4.61
C LEU A 19 -11.28 -7.34 4.98
N VAL A 20 -11.69 -8.29 4.13
CA VAL A 20 -12.82 -9.20 4.40
C VAL A 20 -12.39 -10.26 5.42
N ARG A 21 -13.15 -10.42 6.50
CA ARG A 21 -12.91 -11.49 7.49
C ARG A 21 -13.32 -12.83 6.87
N VAL A 22 -12.35 -13.70 6.64
CA VAL A 22 -12.56 -15.08 6.23
C VAL A 22 -12.25 -16.00 7.41
N GLU A 23 -13.21 -16.85 7.79
CA GLU A 23 -13.02 -17.89 8.80
C GLU A 23 -12.83 -19.24 8.10
N VAL A 24 -11.76 -19.96 8.43
CA VAL A 24 -11.41 -21.24 7.81
C VAL A 24 -11.11 -22.26 8.90
N LEU A 25 -11.65 -23.47 8.76
CA LEU A 25 -11.30 -24.60 9.63
C LEU A 25 -9.89 -25.09 9.31
N VAL A 26 -9.04 -25.14 10.32
CA VAL A 26 -7.65 -25.60 10.20
C VAL A 26 -7.37 -26.72 11.20
N PRO A 27 -6.55 -27.73 10.86
CA PRO A 27 -6.13 -28.74 11.82
C PRO A 27 -5.39 -28.11 13.00
N ALA A 28 -5.77 -28.47 14.23
CA ALA A 28 -5.18 -27.90 15.44
C ALA A 28 -3.64 -28.02 15.47
N ALA A 29 -3.10 -29.14 15.00
CA ALA A 29 -1.67 -29.41 14.94
C ALA A 29 -0.88 -28.43 14.05
N ARG A 30 -1.54 -27.75 13.09
CA ARG A 30 -0.91 -26.81 12.14
C ARG A 30 -1.23 -25.35 12.45
N ARG A 31 -1.95 -25.08 13.54
CA ARG A 31 -2.42 -23.73 13.87
C ARG A 31 -1.27 -22.73 13.96
N ASP A 32 -0.20 -23.09 14.65
CA ASP A 32 0.90 -22.17 14.91
C ASP A 32 1.72 -21.88 13.65
N ASP A 33 1.93 -22.88 12.78
CA ASP A 33 2.55 -22.70 11.47
C ASP A 33 1.77 -21.71 10.60
N ILE A 34 0.44 -21.88 10.54
CA ILE A 34 -0.45 -21.01 9.75
C ILE A 34 -0.42 -19.58 10.30
N LEU A 35 -0.42 -19.43 11.64
CA LEU A 35 -0.34 -18.12 12.26
C LEU A 35 1.02 -17.45 12.00
N SER A 36 2.12 -18.21 11.99
CA SER A 36 3.46 -17.70 11.68
C SER A 36 3.54 -17.19 10.24
N GLN A 37 3.13 -18.03 9.27
CA GLN A 37 3.10 -17.64 7.85
C GLN A 37 2.20 -16.42 7.61
N ALA A 38 1.01 -16.40 8.23
CA ALA A 38 0.12 -15.24 8.13
C ALA A 38 0.71 -13.99 8.80
N ALA A 39 1.55 -14.11 9.82
CA ALA A 39 2.24 -12.98 10.43
C ALA A 39 3.33 -12.42 9.51
N GLU A 40 4.11 -13.29 8.87
CA GLU A 40 5.12 -12.93 7.87
C GLU A 40 4.49 -12.21 6.67
N MET A 41 3.46 -12.79 6.06
CA MET A 41 2.74 -12.17 4.93
C MET A 41 2.20 -10.78 5.29
N ARG A 42 1.69 -10.60 6.51
CA ARG A 42 1.22 -9.28 6.98
C ARG A 42 2.36 -8.30 7.21
N ALA A 43 3.52 -8.77 7.67
CA ALA A 43 4.68 -7.92 7.87
C ALA A 43 5.23 -7.43 6.53
N GLU A 44 5.37 -8.33 5.55
CA GLU A 44 5.76 -8.00 4.18
C GLU A 44 4.79 -7.01 3.54
N TYR A 45 3.48 -7.27 3.64
CA TYR A 45 2.45 -6.36 3.12
C TYR A 45 2.53 -4.96 3.73
N ARG A 46 2.77 -4.86 5.05
CA ARG A 46 2.93 -3.56 5.72
C ARG A 46 4.19 -2.83 5.25
N GLN A 47 5.31 -3.53 5.13
CA GLN A 47 6.56 -2.93 4.63
C GLN A 47 6.40 -2.43 3.19
N LYS A 48 5.75 -3.23 2.34
CA LYS A 48 5.42 -2.87 0.96
C LYS A 48 4.56 -1.61 0.89
N LYS A 49 3.51 -1.52 1.73
CA LYS A 49 2.67 -0.34 1.84
C LYS A 49 3.46 0.90 2.27
N GLU A 50 4.40 0.76 3.20
CA GLU A 50 5.22 1.88 3.68
C GLU A 50 6.18 2.38 2.59
N ARG A 51 6.89 1.48 1.91
CA ARG A 51 7.75 1.84 0.78
C ARG A 51 6.98 2.57 -0.32
N LEU A 52 5.79 2.08 -0.66
CA LEU A 52 4.93 2.72 -1.65
C LEU A 52 4.52 4.13 -1.22
N ARG A 53 4.27 4.34 0.08
CA ARG A 53 3.95 5.66 0.63
C ARG A 53 5.14 6.61 0.52
N GLU A 54 6.33 6.17 0.92
CA GLU A 54 7.57 6.95 0.84
C GLU A 54 7.87 7.36 -0.61
N ASP A 55 7.75 6.42 -1.56
CA ASP A 55 7.94 6.72 -2.99
C ASP A 55 6.93 7.76 -3.48
N VAL A 56 5.65 7.67 -3.08
CA VAL A 56 4.61 8.63 -3.46
C VAL A 56 4.92 10.02 -2.91
N GLU A 57 5.29 10.13 -1.63
CA GLU A 57 5.64 11.41 -1.01
C GLU A 57 6.87 12.03 -1.68
N LEU A 58 7.88 11.22 -1.99
CA LEU A 58 9.08 11.65 -2.69
C LEU A 58 8.77 12.15 -4.11
N ALA A 59 7.89 11.46 -4.83
CA ALA A 59 7.45 11.87 -6.16
C ALA A 59 6.70 13.21 -6.12
N LEU A 60 5.79 13.39 -5.16
CA LEU A 60 5.05 14.64 -4.99
C LEU A 60 5.99 15.80 -4.67
N HIS A 61 6.97 15.56 -3.79
CA HIS A 61 7.95 16.58 -3.41
C HIS A 61 8.82 17.03 -4.59
N HIS A 62 9.31 16.10 -5.41
CA HIS A 62 10.22 16.42 -6.51
C HIS A 62 9.53 16.83 -7.81
N TYR A 63 8.34 16.28 -8.08
CA TYR A 63 7.72 16.36 -9.41
C TYR A 63 6.28 16.89 -9.39
N GLY A 64 5.68 17.16 -8.22
CA GLY A 64 4.28 17.55 -8.07
C GLY A 64 3.83 18.66 -9.01
N LEU A 65 4.47 19.82 -8.92
CA LEU A 65 4.10 20.99 -9.75
C LEU A 65 4.50 20.87 -11.24
N ARG A 66 5.41 19.94 -11.57
CA ARG A 66 5.95 19.82 -12.94
C ARG A 66 5.22 18.77 -13.77
N LEU A 67 4.87 17.64 -13.15
CA LEU A 67 4.36 16.46 -13.85
C LEU A 67 2.92 16.12 -13.46
N LEU A 68 2.47 16.56 -12.28
CA LEU A 68 1.21 16.16 -11.65
C LEU A 68 0.22 17.35 -11.49
N ASP A 69 0.47 18.47 -12.15
CA ASP A 69 -0.27 19.73 -12.02
C ASP A 69 -1.78 19.62 -12.31
N ASN A 70 -2.17 18.71 -13.21
CA ASN A 70 -3.55 18.46 -13.63
C ASN A 70 -4.13 17.14 -13.10
N ILE A 71 -3.51 16.56 -12.07
CA ILE A 71 -3.94 15.28 -11.50
C ILE A 71 -4.52 15.52 -10.11
N ASP A 72 -5.83 15.32 -9.99
CA ASP A 72 -6.54 15.37 -8.70
C ASP A 72 -6.38 14.03 -7.97
N LEU A 73 -5.37 13.95 -7.11
CA LEU A 73 -5.06 12.76 -6.32
C LEU A 73 -6.04 12.53 -5.16
N ASP A 74 -6.83 13.53 -4.77
CA ASP A 74 -7.79 13.41 -3.67
C ASP A 74 -9.05 12.66 -4.09
N ARG A 75 -9.33 12.59 -5.39
CA ARG A 75 -10.40 11.76 -5.95
C ARG A 75 -10.09 10.27 -5.99
N LEU A 76 -8.83 9.88 -5.74
CA LEU A 76 -8.42 8.48 -5.80
C LEU A 76 -8.62 7.82 -4.42
N PRO A 77 -9.35 6.69 -4.37
CA PRO A 77 -9.82 6.10 -3.12
C PRO A 77 -8.73 5.40 -2.30
N ASP A 78 -7.69 4.89 -2.95
CA ASP A 78 -6.66 4.09 -2.29
C ASP A 78 -5.23 4.48 -2.73
N LEU A 79 -4.24 4.11 -1.91
CA LEU A 79 -2.83 4.42 -2.14
C LEU A 79 -2.28 3.77 -3.42
N ALA A 80 -2.76 2.58 -3.79
CA ALA A 80 -2.29 1.87 -4.97
C ALA A 80 -2.71 2.59 -6.26
N GLN A 81 -3.94 3.11 -6.31
CA GLN A 81 -4.44 3.91 -7.41
C GLN A 81 -3.70 5.25 -7.52
N LYS A 82 -3.47 5.92 -6.39
CA LYS A 82 -2.63 7.14 -6.35
C LYS A 82 -1.24 6.88 -6.90
N ALA A 83 -0.57 5.84 -6.39
CA ALA A 83 0.76 5.47 -6.83
C ALA A 83 0.79 5.07 -8.31
N LYS A 84 -0.21 4.36 -8.82
CA LYS A 84 -0.30 4.00 -10.25
C LYS A 84 -0.42 5.23 -11.15
N VAL A 85 -1.28 6.18 -10.80
CA VAL A 85 -1.45 7.42 -11.59
C VAL A 85 -0.17 8.25 -11.57
N ILE A 86 0.45 8.40 -10.40
CA ILE A 86 1.73 9.10 -10.24
C ILE A 86 2.82 8.40 -11.06
N ALA A 87 2.95 7.08 -10.94
CA ALA A 87 3.95 6.29 -11.67
C ALA A 87 3.84 6.48 -13.18
N ASN A 88 2.62 6.40 -13.73
CA ASN A 88 2.40 6.62 -15.16
C ASN A 88 2.81 8.03 -15.58
N ALA A 89 2.41 9.06 -14.82
CA ALA A 89 2.80 10.43 -15.12
C ALA A 89 4.33 10.65 -15.04
N LEU A 90 5.00 10.04 -14.06
CA LEU A 90 6.46 10.06 -13.95
C LEU A 90 7.14 9.40 -15.15
N MET A 91 6.61 8.27 -15.61
CA MET A 91 7.16 7.52 -16.74
C MET A 91 6.91 8.19 -18.09
N GLU A 92 5.77 8.86 -18.26
CA GLU A 92 5.39 9.53 -19.52
C GLU A 92 6.04 10.90 -19.69
N ARG A 93 6.15 11.67 -18.60
CA ARG A 93 6.49 13.11 -18.65
C ARG A 93 7.82 13.45 -17.99
N GLY A 94 8.40 12.50 -17.26
CA GLY A 94 9.57 12.73 -16.42
C GLY A 94 10.91 12.44 -17.10
N ASP A 95 11.97 12.64 -16.31
CA ASP A 95 13.34 12.26 -16.68
C ASP A 95 13.63 10.78 -16.34
N ALA A 96 14.85 10.32 -16.61
CA ALA A 96 15.26 8.94 -16.31
C ALA A 96 15.08 8.56 -14.83
N ARG A 97 15.23 9.52 -13.90
CA ARG A 97 15.04 9.29 -12.47
C ARG A 97 13.56 9.15 -12.11
N ALA A 98 12.70 9.98 -12.69
CA ALA A 98 11.25 9.87 -12.58
C ALA A 98 10.77 8.52 -13.14
N PHE A 99 11.26 8.11 -14.30
CA PHE A 99 10.93 6.82 -14.90
C PHE A 99 11.29 5.65 -13.98
N ALA A 100 12.51 5.64 -13.43
CA ALA A 100 12.95 4.60 -12.51
C ALA A 100 12.07 4.56 -11.24
N MET A 101 11.69 5.73 -10.70
CA MET A 101 10.80 5.85 -9.55
C MET A 101 9.40 5.31 -9.86
N GLY A 102 8.81 5.72 -11.00
CA GLY A 102 7.51 5.21 -11.44
C GLY A 102 7.52 3.70 -11.65
N ARG A 103 8.61 3.15 -12.21
CA ARG A 103 8.74 1.70 -12.37
C ARG A 103 8.73 0.95 -11.04
N ARG A 104 9.50 1.43 -10.05
CA ARG A 104 9.49 0.83 -8.70
C ARG A 104 8.12 0.86 -8.05
N MET A 105 7.37 1.96 -8.20
CA MET A 105 6.01 2.05 -7.70
C MET A 105 5.08 0.99 -8.32
N LEU A 106 5.19 0.74 -9.63
CA LEU A 106 4.39 -0.29 -10.30
C LEU A 106 4.77 -1.71 -9.86
N ASP A 107 6.06 -1.99 -9.69
CA ASP A 107 6.53 -3.27 -9.16
C ASP A 107 6.01 -3.51 -7.72
N GLU A 108 5.94 -2.45 -6.91
CA GLU A 108 5.32 -2.46 -5.57
C GLU A 108 3.78 -2.46 -5.59
N ILE A 109 3.13 -2.38 -6.75
CA ILE A 109 1.68 -2.62 -6.88
C ILE A 109 1.42 -4.04 -7.41
N GLY A 110 2.42 -4.65 -8.07
CA GLY A 110 2.31 -5.97 -8.70
C GLY A 110 1.73 -5.90 -10.11
N GLN A 111 2.08 -4.86 -10.88
CA GLN A 111 1.73 -4.69 -12.30
C GLN A 111 2.95 -4.76 -13.21
#